data_AF-A0AAW2WNS9-F1
#
_entry.id   AF-A0AAW2WNS9-F1
#
_cell.length_a   1.000
_cell.length_b   1.000
_cell.length_c   1.000
_cell.angle_alpha   90.00
_cell.angle_beta   90.00
_cell.angle_gamma   90.00
#
_symmetry.space_group_name_H-M   'P 1'
#
loop_
_entity.id
_entity.type
_entity.pdbx_description
1 polymer ?
#
loop_
_entity_poly.entity_id
_entity_poly.type
_entity_poly.pdbx_seq_one_letter_code
_entity_poly.pdbx_strand_id
1 'polypeptide(L)' 'MVQFYGVGILKVDELMRAEEVEIYYDPAELFAPLLKAPLNPNTEQQETASSTSPQKCPLINLE' A
#
# COMPACT_ATOMS: atom_id res chain seq x y z
N MET A 1 -12.65 2.13 5.51
CA MET A 1 -12.05 0.96 6.18
C MET A 1 -10.63 0.86 5.66
N VAL A 2 -9.61 0.86 6.53
CA VAL A 2 -8.20 0.80 6.14
C VAL A 2 -7.76 -0.65 6.17
N GLN A 3 -7.10 -1.11 5.11
CA GLN A 3 -6.53 -2.44 4.99
C GLN A 3 -5.02 -2.28 4.83
N PHE A 4 -4.26 -3.00 5.64
CA PHE A 4 -2.80 -3.04 5.60
C PHE A 4 -2.32 -4.46 5.86
N TYR A 5 -1.10 -4.75 5.46
CA TYR A 5 -0.45 -6.04 5.68
C TYR A 5 0.67 -5.91 6.71
N GLY A 6 0.90 -6.99 7.46
CA GLY A 6 1.91 -7.01 8.51
C GLY A 6 2.14 -8.41 9.04
N VAL A 7 3.12 -8.53 9.92
CA VAL A 7 3.48 -9.76 10.62
C VAL A 7 3.24 -9.56 12.11
N GLY A 8 2.50 -10.50 12.72
CA GLY A 8 2.32 -10.57 14.15
C GLY A 8 3.08 -11.75 14.73
N ILE A 9 3.92 -11.50 15.74
CA ILE A 9 4.59 -12.53 16.52
C ILE A 9 3.98 -12.51 17.92
N LEU A 10 3.50 -13.68 18.37
CA LEU A 10 2.91 -13.85 19.70
C LEU A 10 3.76 -14.82 20.52
N LYS A 11 4.17 -14.38 21.70
CA LYS A 11 4.65 -15.29 22.75
C LYS A 11 3.45 -15.72 23.58
N VAL A 12 3.24 -17.03 23.71
CA VAL A 12 2.13 -17.58 24.49
C VAL A 12 2.62 -18.41 25.66
N ASP A 13 1.84 -18.41 26.74
CA ASP A 13 2.06 -19.26 27.90
C ASP A 13 1.55 -20.70 27.69
N GLU A 14 1.71 -21.53 28.71
CA GLU A 14 1.24 -22.93 28.73
C GLU A 14 -0.28 -23.07 28.54
N LEU A 15 -1.05 -22.01 28.81
CA LEU A 15 -2.50 -21.95 28.65
C LEU A 15 -2.91 -21.22 27.36
N MET A 16 -1.98 -21.03 26.42
CA MET A 16 -2.20 -20.35 25.12
C MET A 16 -2.60 -18.87 25.26
N ARG A 17 -2.31 -18.24 26.39
CA ARG A 17 -2.55 -16.80 26.59
C ARG A 17 -1.35 -16.02 26.09
N ALA A 18 -1.60 -14.92 25.38
CA ALA A 18 -0.52 -14.05 24.93
C ALA A 18 0.13 -13.35 26.12
N GLU A 19 1.44 -13.55 26.29
CA GLU A 19 2.27 -12.82 27.26
C GLU A 19 2.92 -11.59 26.63
N GLU A 20 3.26 -11.68 25.35
CA GLU A 20 3.91 -10.63 24.57
C GLU A 20 3.42 -10.65 23.13
N VAL A 21 3.26 -9.46 22.56
CA VAL A 21 2.75 -9.26 21.20
C VAL A 21 3.63 -8.24 20.49
N GLU A 22 4.24 -8.67 19.39
CA GLU A 22 4.98 -7.80 18.48
C GLU A 22 4.23 -7.71 17.14
N ILE A 23 4.01 -6.49 16.66
CA ILE A 23 3.35 -6.26 15.38
C ILE A 23 4.26 -5.40 14.52
N TYR A 24 4.66 -5.96 13.38
CA TYR A 24 5.47 -5.29 12.37
C TYR A 24 4.60 -5.02 11.15
N TYR A 25 4.51 -3.76 10.77
CA TYR A 25 3.76 -3.32 9.60
C TYR A 25 4.43 -2.09 8.98
N ASP A 26 4.15 -1.81 7.71
CA ASP A 26 4.58 -0.56 7.07
C ASP A 26 3.60 0.58 7.43
N PRO A 27 4.05 1.63 8.15
CA PRO A 27 3.18 2.75 8.49
C PRO A 27 2.62 3.46 7.25
N ALA A 28 3.33 3.45 6.12
CA ALA A 28 2.87 4.12 4.90
C ALA A 28 1.55 3.53 4.38
N GLU A 29 1.30 2.23 4.57
CA GLU A 29 0.05 1.59 4.14
C GLU A 29 -1.17 2.13 4.91
N LEU A 30 -1.00 2.54 6.17
CA LEU A 30 -2.08 3.11 6.97
C LEU A 30 -2.46 4.53 6.51
N PHE A 31 -1.48 5.31 6.09
CA PHE A 31 -1.65 6.73 5.80
C PHE A 31 -1.79 7.03 4.31
N ALA A 32 -1.34 6.16 3.40
CA ALA A 32 -1.44 6.37 1.96
C ALA A 32 -2.88 6.64 1.47
N PRO A 33 -3.93 5.94 1.96
CA PRO A 33 -5.31 6.26 1.60
C PRO A 33 -5.80 7.62 2.13
N LEU A 34 -5.24 8.09 3.25
CA LEU A 34 -5.60 9.38 3.87
C LEU A 34 -4.90 10.57 3.21
N LEU A 35 -3.68 10.35 2.71
CA LEU A 35 -2.89 11.36 2.00
C LEU A 35 -3.29 11.52 0.53
N LYS A 36 -3.92 10.51 -0.06
CA LYS A 36 -4.55 10.63 -1.38
C LYS A 36 -5.75 11.57 -1.25
N ALA A 37 -5.61 12.78 -1.79
CA ALA A 37 -6.74 13.68 -1.94
C ALA A 37 -7.88 12.95 -2.67
N PRO A 38 -9.15 13.20 -2.30
CA PRO A 38 -10.28 12.70 -3.07
C PRO A 38 -10.09 13.10 -4.54
N LEU A 39 -10.11 12.12 -5.43
CA LEU A 39 -10.19 12.41 -6.86
C LEU A 39 -11.48 13.18 -7.07
N ASN A 40 -11.38 14.45 -7.45
CA ASN A 40 -12.55 15.20 -7.86
C ASN A 40 -13.24 14.38 -8.96
N PRO A 41 -14.56 14.12 -8.88
CA PRO A 41 -15.26 13.31 -9.89
C PRO A 41 -15.21 13.93 -11.30
N ASN A 42 -14.73 15.18 -11.43
CA ASN A 42 -14.45 15.83 -12.70
C ASN A 42 -13.04 15.54 -13.26
N THR A 43 -12.24 14.70 -12.60
CA THR A 43 -11.00 14.16 -13.17
C THR A 43 -11.30 12.74 -13.60
N GLU A 44 -11.85 12.64 -14.81
CA GLU A 44 -12.10 11.39 -15.50
C GLU A 44 -10.85 10.51 -15.45
N GLN A 45 -11.05 9.26 -15.04
CA GLN A 45 -10.11 8.18 -15.33
C GLN A 45 -10.04 8.07 -16.85
N GLN A 46 -8.96 8.56 -17.44
CA GLN A 46 -8.59 8.19 -18.79
C GLN A 46 -7.75 6.91 -18.71
N GLU A 47 -8.44 5.78 -18.54
CA GLU A 47 -7.94 4.50 -19.00
C GLU A 47 -8.95 3.90 -19.97
N THR A 48 -8.88 4.35 -21.22
CA THR A 48 -9.18 3.48 -22.37
C THR A 48 -8.15 3.78 -23.45
N ALA A 49 -7.56 2.71 -23.97
CA ALA A 49 -6.49 2.69 -24.95
C ALA A 49 -6.65 3.66 -26.14
N SER A 50 -5.49 4.07 -26.66
CA SER A 50 -5.25 4.75 -27.95
C SER A 50 -5.09 6.27 -27.87
N SER A 51 -3.86 6.74 -27.66
CA SER A 51 -3.22 7.64 -28.62
C SER A 51 -1.73 7.84 -28.32
N THR A 52 -0.98 7.76 -29.41
CA THR A 52 0.44 8.01 -29.59
C THR A 52 0.98 9.23 -28.84
N SER A 53 1.89 9.05 -27.87
CA SER A 53 3.13 9.86 -27.73
C SER A 53 4.09 9.23 -26.71
N PRO A 54 5.42 9.15 -26.97
CA PRO A 54 6.34 8.34 -26.19
C PRO A 54 7.00 9.17 -25.08
N GLN A 55 6.43 9.17 -23.88
CA GLN A 55 7.14 9.68 -22.71
C GLN A 55 7.91 8.54 -22.05
N LYS A 56 9.17 8.42 -22.49
CA LYS A 56 10.15 7.40 -22.11
C LYS A 56 10.47 7.51 -20.61
N CYS A 57 10.04 6.53 -19.83
CA CYS A 57 10.42 6.38 -18.42
C CYS A 57 11.94 6.20 -18.30
N PRO A 58 12.67 6.99 -17.47
CA PRO A 58 14.13 7.03 -17.52
C PRO A 58 14.86 5.83 -16.88
N LEU A 59 14.14 4.89 -16.26
CA LEU A 59 14.75 3.90 -15.35
C LEU A 59 14.48 2.45 -15.73
N ILE A 60 14.34 2.15 -17.02
CA ILE A 60 14.24 0.76 -17.48
C ILE A 60 15.35 0.50 -18.51
N ASN A 61 16.36 -0.23 -18.02
CA ASN A 61 17.46 -0.93 -18.70
C ASN A 61 18.80 -0.18 -18.82
N LEU A 62 19.57 -0.35 -17.74
CA LEU A 62 21.03 -0.45 -17.70
C LEU A 62 21.44 -1.81 -18.30
N GLU A 63 21.98 -1.83 -19.52
CA GLU A 63 22.96 -2.81 -20.02
C GLU A 63 23.67 -2.25 -21.27
#